data_AF-A0A259ND79-F1
#
_entry.id   AF-A0A259ND79-F1
#
_cell.length_a   1.000
_cell.length_b   1.000
_cell.length_c   1.000
_cell.angle_alpha   90.00
_cell.angle_beta   90.00
_cell.angle_gamma   90.00
#
_symmetry.space_group_name_H-M   'P 1'
#
loop_
_entity.id
_entity.type
_entity.pdbx_description
1 polymer ?
#
loop_
_entity_poly.entity_id
_entity_poly.type
_entity_poly.pdbx_seq_one_letter_code
_entity_poly.pdbx_strand_id
1 'polypeptide(L)'
;MKKKAPDQKAQSHNTQTKHSIPPRMMRLALALLENPAGVPREVADKIAPASNGPHYIGQLRARLGLEIPCERVNCTTKDGEASWYGLYSLTPGDRLKLRELLA
;
A
#
# COMPACT_ATOMS: atom_id res chain seq x y z
N MET A 1 3.54 -41.82 14.06
CA MET A 1 2.56 -40.74 14.33
C MET A 1 3.05 -39.45 13.69
N LYS A 2 2.43 -38.98 12.59
CA LYS A 2 2.74 -37.67 11.97
C LYS A 2 1.53 -36.76 12.18
N LYS A 3 1.66 -35.71 12.99
CA LYS A 3 0.60 -34.71 13.22
C LYS A 3 0.39 -33.94 11.92
N LYS A 4 -0.79 -34.08 11.30
CA LYS A 4 -1.21 -33.21 10.18
C LYS A 4 -1.45 -31.80 10.72
N ALA A 5 -0.87 -30.80 10.09
CA ALA A 5 -1.21 -29.40 10.35
C ALA A 5 -2.71 -29.19 10.02
N PRO A 6 -3.44 -28.37 10.79
CA PRO A 6 -4.83 -28.09 10.46
C PRO A 6 -4.91 -27.32 9.14
N ASP A 7 -5.72 -27.84 8.21
CA ASP A 7 -6.12 -27.15 6.98
C ASP A 7 -6.78 -25.82 7.34
N GLN A 8 -6.04 -24.72 7.21
CA GLN A 8 -6.61 -23.39 7.26
C GLN A 8 -7.35 -23.13 5.95
N LYS A 9 -8.59 -23.61 5.85
CA LYS A 9 -9.52 -23.12 4.83
C LYS A 9 -9.72 -21.62 5.07
N ALA A 10 -9.14 -20.81 4.19
CA ALA A 10 -9.40 -19.37 4.15
C ALA A 10 -10.92 -19.17 3.97
N GLN A 11 -11.58 -18.67 5.02
CA GLN A 11 -12.99 -18.33 4.96
C GLN A 11 -13.14 -17.09 4.08
N SER A 12 -13.74 -17.27 2.90
CA SER A 12 -14.11 -16.17 2.02
C SER A 12 -15.37 -15.51 2.57
N HIS A 13 -15.20 -14.39 3.27
CA HIS A 13 -16.31 -13.53 3.70
C HIS A 13 -16.61 -12.52 2.58
N ASN A 14 -17.31 -12.96 1.53
CA ASN A 14 -17.80 -12.05 0.50
C ASN A 14 -19.11 -11.39 0.96
N THR A 15 -19.00 -10.40 1.84
CA THR A 15 -20.04 -9.39 2.07
C THR A 15 -19.52 -8.08 1.52
N GLN A 16 -19.53 -7.94 0.19
CA GLN A 16 -19.23 -6.69 -0.51
C GLN A 16 -20.27 -5.63 -0.14
N THR A 17 -20.00 -4.87 0.92
CA THR A 17 -20.54 -3.52 1.06
C THR A 17 -19.90 -2.68 -0.04
N LYS A 18 -20.71 -2.04 -0.88
CA LYS A 18 -20.28 -1.43 -2.14
C LYS A 18 -19.21 -0.33 -2.02
N HIS A 19 -18.74 0.08 -0.83
CA HIS A 19 -17.79 1.18 -0.67
C HIS A 19 -16.75 1.03 0.46
N SER A 20 -16.59 -0.16 1.07
CA SER A 20 -15.60 -0.30 2.16
C SER A 20 -14.17 -0.42 1.62
N ILE A 21 -13.31 0.55 1.96
CA ILE A 21 -11.87 0.48 1.71
C ILE A 21 -11.29 -0.65 2.57
N PRO A 22 -10.63 -1.67 1.98
CA PRO A 22 -10.06 -2.77 2.76
C PRO A 22 -9.04 -2.27 3.80
N PRO A 23 -8.93 -2.88 4.99
CA PRO A 23 -8.08 -2.36 6.07
C PRO A 23 -6.61 -2.15 5.69
N ARG A 24 -6.05 -3.01 4.83
CA ARG A 24 -4.67 -2.86 4.31
C ARG A 24 -4.52 -1.60 3.46
N MET A 25 -5.51 -1.33 2.61
CA MET A 25 -5.54 -0.17 1.74
C MET A 25 -5.76 1.11 2.55
N MET A 26 -6.59 1.04 3.59
CA MET A 26 -6.82 2.13 4.54
C MET A 26 -5.52 2.55 5.25
N ARG A 27 -4.77 1.57 5.80
CA ARG A 27 -3.47 1.85 6.44
C ARG A 27 -2.51 2.57 5.50
N LEU A 28 -2.44 2.12 4.24
CA LEU A 28 -1.56 2.73 3.25
C LEU A 28 -2.00 4.15 2.87
N ALA A 29 -3.31 4.39 2.71
CA ALA A 29 -3.84 5.72 2.44
C ALA A 29 -3.55 6.72 3.57
N LEU A 30 -3.76 6.30 4.83
CA LEU A 30 -3.46 7.13 6.01
C LEU A 30 -1.96 7.45 6.09
N ALA A 31 -1.10 6.44 5.91
CA ALA A 31 0.35 6.67 5.94
C ALA A 31 0.81 7.63 4.84
N LEU A 32 0.23 7.55 3.63
CA LEU A 32 0.52 8.49 2.55
C LEU A 32 0.06 9.93 2.88
N LEU A 33 -1.06 10.09 3.60
CA LEU A 33 -1.50 11.42 4.07
C LEU A 33 -0.57 11.99 5.15
N GLU A 34 -0.16 11.16 6.09
CA GLU A 34 0.72 11.54 7.22
C GLU A 34 2.16 11.83 6.78
N ASN A 35 2.62 11.26 5.66
CA ASN A 35 3.99 11.39 5.17
C ASN A 35 4.04 12.20 3.86
N PRO A 36 4.05 13.55 3.92
CA PRO A 36 4.08 14.40 2.73
C PRO A 36 5.37 14.24 1.90
N ALA A 37 6.47 13.81 2.53
CA ALA A 37 7.71 13.47 1.84
C ALA A 37 7.64 12.14 1.05
N GLY A 38 6.54 11.39 1.18
CA GLY A 38 6.33 10.11 0.52
C GLY A 38 6.66 8.90 1.39
N VAL A 39 6.24 7.74 0.90
CA VAL A 39 6.38 6.42 1.53
C VAL A 39 7.22 5.52 0.62
N PRO A 40 8.41 5.08 1.07
CA PRO A 40 9.21 4.13 0.31
C PRO A 40 8.47 2.81 0.07
N ARG A 41 8.74 2.17 -1.06
CA ARG A 41 8.08 0.90 -1.45
C ARG A 41 8.19 -0.18 -0.38
N GLU A 42 9.37 -0.34 0.22
CA GLU A 42 9.58 -1.32 1.30
C GLU A 42 8.78 -1.00 2.57
N VAL A 43 8.56 0.29 2.84
CA VAL A 43 7.74 0.73 3.97
C VAL A 43 6.26 0.50 3.67
N ALA A 44 5.83 0.70 2.42
CA ALA A 44 4.47 0.39 1.99
C ALA A 44 4.11 -1.09 2.20
N ASP A 45 5.04 -2.02 1.92
CA ASP A 45 4.86 -3.47 2.17
C ASP A 45 4.64 -3.78 3.66
N LYS A 46 5.29 -3.02 4.56
CA LYS A 46 5.13 -3.15 6.02
C LYS A 46 3.80 -2.57 6.50
N ILE A 47 3.41 -1.40 6.00
CA ILE A 47 2.16 -0.71 6.37
C ILE A 47 0.93 -1.50 5.93
N ALA A 48 0.93 -1.96 4.69
CA ALA A 48 -0.08 -2.84 4.15
C ALA A 48 0.50 -4.26 4.12
N PRO A 49 0.52 -5.01 5.26
CA PRO A 49 1.27 -6.26 5.44
C PRO A 49 0.95 -7.26 4.34
N ALA A 50 1.72 -7.12 3.27
CA ALA A 50 1.58 -7.77 2.00
C ALA A 50 2.94 -7.63 1.36
N SER A 51 3.54 -8.74 0.98
CA SER A 51 4.79 -8.78 0.22
C SER A 51 4.58 -8.30 -1.23
N ASN A 52 3.64 -7.38 -1.45
CA ASN A 52 3.18 -6.87 -2.74
C ASN A 52 2.47 -5.51 -2.57
N GLY A 53 3.05 -4.58 -1.83
CA GLY A 53 2.57 -3.20 -1.67
C GLY A 53 2.25 -2.46 -2.97
N PRO A 54 2.98 -2.65 -4.10
CA PRO A 54 2.60 -2.06 -5.39
C PRO A 54 1.19 -2.44 -5.83
N HIS A 55 0.69 -3.63 -5.50
CA HIS A 55 -0.68 -4.01 -5.79
C HIS A 55 -1.68 -3.13 -5.04
N TYR A 56 -1.42 -2.78 -3.78
CA TYR A 56 -2.31 -1.90 -3.00
C TYR A 56 -2.22 -0.44 -3.44
N ILE A 57 -1.04 0.04 -3.85
CA ILE A 57 -0.91 1.34 -4.53
C ILE A 57 -1.74 1.35 -5.82
N GLY A 58 -1.63 0.30 -6.64
CA GLY A 58 -2.44 0.15 -7.86
C GLY A 58 -3.95 0.14 -7.57
N GLN A 59 -4.37 -0.51 -6.48
CA GLN A 59 -5.78 -0.49 -6.05
C GLN A 59 -6.23 0.89 -5.56
N LEU A 60 -5.39 1.64 -4.84
CA LEU A 60 -5.70 3.02 -4.47
C LEU A 60 -5.90 3.89 -5.72
N ARG A 61 -4.99 3.78 -6.70
CA ARG A 61 -5.12 4.48 -7.98
C ARG A 61 -6.42 4.10 -8.70
N ALA A 62 -6.66 2.81 -8.89
CA ALA A 62 -7.79 2.32 -9.68
C ALA A 62 -9.15 2.54 -9.00
N ARG A 63 -9.25 2.30 -7.69
CA ARG A 63 -10.53 2.33 -6.96
C ARG A 63 -10.90 3.74 -6.50
N LEU A 64 -9.91 4.54 -6.11
CA LEU A 64 -10.13 5.89 -5.59
C LEU A 64 -9.80 6.96 -6.63
N GLY A 65 -9.34 6.58 -7.83
CA GLY A 65 -8.97 7.53 -8.89
C GLY A 65 -7.90 8.50 -8.41
N LEU A 66 -6.88 7.98 -7.75
CA LEU A 66 -5.71 8.74 -7.29
C LEU A 66 -4.56 8.56 -8.27
N GLU A 67 -3.67 9.53 -8.34
CA GLU A 67 -2.48 9.45 -9.19
C GLU A 67 -1.35 8.69 -8.48
N ILE A 68 -1.05 9.08 -7.25
CA ILE A 68 0.03 8.55 -6.40
C ILE A 68 1.34 8.39 -7.20
N PRO A 69 2.09 9.46 -7.53
CA PRO A 69 3.35 9.35 -8.25
C PRO A 69 4.34 8.37 -7.59
N CYS A 70 5.21 7.76 -8.40
CA CYS A 70 6.27 6.86 -7.94
C CYS A 70 7.61 7.37 -8.47
N GLU A 71 8.37 8.04 -7.61
CA GLU A 71 9.71 8.52 -7.93
C GLU A 71 10.75 7.41 -7.71
N ARG A 72 11.80 7.39 -8.52
CA ARG A 72 12.97 6.54 -8.28
C ARG A 72 13.99 7.31 -7.45
N VAL A 73 14.23 6.85 -6.23
CA VAL A 73 15.25 7.42 -5.35
C VAL A 73 16.48 6.53 -5.39
N ASN A 74 17.63 7.11 -5.71
CA ASN A 74 18.90 6.40 -5.75
C ASN A 74 19.28 5.89 -4.35
N CYS A 75 19.83 4.68 -4.30
CA CYS A 75 20.39 4.12 -3.08
C CYS A 75 21.62 3.27 -3.40
N THR A 76 22.42 3.02 -2.37
CA THR A 76 23.51 2.03 -2.44
C THR A 76 23.03 0.75 -1.78
N THR A 77 23.21 -0.38 -2.45
CA THR A 77 22.85 -1.68 -1.89
C THR A 77 23.82 -2.07 -0.78
N LYS A 78 23.46 -3.10 0.00
CA LYS A 78 24.36 -3.68 1.01
C LYS A 78 25.68 -4.21 0.42
N ASP A 79 25.68 -4.51 -0.89
CA ASP A 79 26.83 -5.05 -1.62
C ASP A 79 27.68 -3.92 -2.24
N GLY A 80 27.35 -2.64 -1.98
CA GLY A 80 28.08 -1.47 -2.47
C GLY A 80 27.67 -0.99 -3.86
N GLU A 81 26.67 -1.62 -4.48
CA GLU A 81 26.23 -1.31 -5.84
C GLU A 81 25.23 -0.16 -5.89
N ALA A 82 25.26 0.64 -6.96
CA ALA A 82 24.25 1.67 -7.20
C ALA A 82 22.92 1.04 -7.62
N SER A 83 21.83 1.47 -6.99
CA SER A 83 20.48 1.00 -7.26
C SER A 83 19.46 2.11 -7.00
N TRP A 84 18.17 1.77 -6.99
CA TRP A 84 17.08 2.69 -6.68
C TRP A 84 15.90 1.96 -6.03
N TYR A 85 15.14 2.70 -5.23
CA TYR A 85 13.84 2.26 -4.71
C TYR A 85 12.73 3.21 -5.16
N GLY A 86 11.49 2.72 -5.13
CA GLY A 86 10.31 3.54 -5.44
C GLY A 86 9.84 4.33 -4.22
N LEU A 87 9.56 5.61 -4.39
CA LEU A 87 8.97 6.49 -3.37
C LEU A 87 7.57 6.92 -3.84
N TYR A 88 6.55 6.54 -3.09
CA TYR A 88 5.17 6.90 -3.38
C TYR A 88 4.78 8.18 -2.67
N SER A 89 4.21 9.16 -3.37
CA SER A 89 3.73 10.40 -2.76
C SER A 89 2.31 10.70 -3.21
N LEU A 90 1.63 11.62 -2.52
CA LEU A 90 0.31 12.11 -2.93
C LEU A 90 0.48 13.48 -3.59
N THR A 91 -0.18 13.68 -4.72
CA THR A 91 -0.34 15.03 -5.27
C THR A 91 -1.22 15.88 -4.34
N PRO A 92 -1.19 17.22 -4.44
CA PRO A 92 -2.13 18.06 -3.69
C PRO A 92 -3.59 17.66 -3.89
N GLY A 93 -3.97 17.28 -5.11
CA GLY A 93 -5.31 16.78 -5.45
C GLY A 93 -5.63 15.44 -4.80
N ASP A 94 -4.69 14.49 -4.82
CA ASP A 94 -4.85 13.21 -4.14
C ASP A 94 -5.06 13.39 -2.64
N ARG A 95 -4.33 14.31 -2.00
CA ARG A 95 -4.45 14.58 -0.57
C ARG A 95 -5.82 15.16 -0.21
N LEU A 96 -6.34 16.07 -1.02
CA LEU A 96 -7.67 16.63 -0.82
C LEU A 96 -8.73 15.52 -0.93
N LYS A 97 -8.68 14.76 -2.02
CA LYS A 97 -9.62 13.65 -2.28
C LYS A 97 -9.59 12.59 -1.18
N LEU A 98 -8.41 12.19 -0.73
CA LEU A 98 -8.30 11.22 0.37
C LEU A 98 -8.84 11.78 1.69
N ARG A 99 -8.62 13.06 2.01
CA ARG A 99 -9.19 13.67 3.22
C ARG A 99 -10.71 13.70 3.17
N GLU A 100 -11.30 14.04 2.03
CA GLU A 100 -12.75 14.03 1.85
C GLU A 100 -13.34 12.62 1.97
N LEU A 101 -12.65 11.60 1.46
CA LEU A 101 -13.08 10.20 1.55
C LEU A 101 -12.93 9.58 2.94
N LEU A 102 -12.07 10.15 3.79
CA LEU A 102 -11.71 9.61 5.12
C LEU A 102 -12.22 10.46 6.29
N ALA A 103 -12.88 11.59 6.01
CA ALA A 103 -13.59 12.41 6.98
C ALA A 103 -14.89 11.73 7.42
#